data_AF-V4HRH8-F1
#
_entry.id   AF-V4HRH8-F1
#
_cell.length_a   1.000
_cell.length_b   1.000
_cell.length_c   1.000
_cell.angle_alpha   90.00
_cell.angle_beta   90.00
_cell.angle_gamma   90.00
#
_symmetry.space_group_name_H-M   'P 1'
#
loop_
_entity.id
_entity.type
_entity.pdbx_description
1 polymer ?
#
loop_
_entity_poly.entity_id
_entity_poly.type
_entity_poly.pdbx_seq_one_letter_code
_entity_poly.pdbx_strand_id
1 'polypeptide(L)'
;MNESTNTESTNPEVAEQQLDASSEFEQYQLSKKWLKRFKLLKKLGADSQSMFSIMKTPEYRGLSASERISISLNFFVFFFGPLYYLFKKMWMKAGFMFASIWVFNSLLTVLEGILGFTLPAIAFWVVPHAVCAQFACYDYYKHVTAEEKIWPEVPEFFKKPVGIISYLVASFVFLMVSVVLTTA
;
A
#
# COMPACT_ATOMS: atom_id res chain seq x y z
N MET A 1 50.55 -2.91 -13.43
CA MET A 1 49.47 -1.90 -13.49
C MET A 1 48.44 -2.51 -14.40
N ASN A 2 47.56 -3.34 -13.84
CA ASN A 2 46.69 -4.22 -14.61
C ASN A 2 45.30 -3.58 -14.65
N GLU A 3 44.92 -3.07 -15.82
CA GLU A 3 43.54 -2.71 -16.13
C GLU A 3 42.71 -3.99 -16.25
N SER A 4 41.82 -4.21 -15.28
CA SER A 4 40.71 -5.14 -15.42
C SER A 4 39.54 -4.39 -16.05
N THR A 5 39.39 -4.54 -17.37
CA THR A 5 38.17 -4.18 -18.12
C THR A 5 36.98 -4.98 -17.57
N ASN A 6 36.07 -4.29 -16.88
CA ASN A 6 34.76 -4.80 -16.53
C ASN A 6 33.92 -4.95 -17.81
N THR A 7 33.77 -6.18 -18.29
CA THR A 7 32.69 -6.53 -19.21
C THR A 7 31.42 -6.75 -18.38
N GLU A 8 30.63 -5.68 -18.25
CA GLU A 8 29.24 -5.75 -17.80
C GLU A 8 28.42 -6.50 -18.87
N SER A 9 28.41 -7.82 -18.76
CA SER A 9 27.54 -8.71 -19.53
C SER A 9 26.09 -8.38 -19.19
N THR A 10 25.54 -7.42 -19.93
CA THR A 10 24.11 -7.15 -19.91
C THR A 10 23.46 -8.28 -20.69
N ASN A 11 22.98 -9.29 -19.96
CA ASN A 11 22.27 -10.44 -20.50
C ASN A 11 21.15 -9.95 -21.45
N PRO A 12 21.17 -10.28 -22.75
CA PRO A 12 20.20 -9.77 -23.73
C PRO A 12 18.75 -10.11 -23.36
N GLU A 13 18.53 -11.21 -22.64
CA GLU A 13 17.21 -11.61 -22.13
C GLU A 13 16.63 -10.62 -21.11
N VAL A 14 17.49 -9.99 -20.29
CA VAL A 14 17.08 -8.97 -19.32
C VAL A 14 16.77 -7.65 -20.02
N ALA A 15 17.52 -7.32 -21.08
CA ALA A 15 17.28 -6.12 -21.88
C ALA A 15 15.96 -6.23 -22.68
N GLU A 16 15.65 -7.39 -23.25
CA GLU A 16 14.39 -7.64 -23.97
C GLU A 16 13.18 -7.63 -23.02
N GLN A 17 13.26 -8.26 -21.85
CA GLN A 17 12.21 -8.21 -20.83
C GLN A 17 12.01 -6.79 -20.27
N GLN A 18 13.09 -6.02 -20.13
CA GLN A 18 13.00 -4.62 -19.72
C GLN A 18 12.37 -3.74 -20.81
N LEU A 19 12.63 -4.02 -22.09
CA LEU A 19 12.10 -3.28 -23.23
C LEU A 19 10.60 -3.53 -23.42
N ASP A 20 10.17 -4.79 -23.41
CA ASP A 20 8.77 -5.22 -23.52
C ASP A 20 7.91 -4.62 -22.39
N ALA A 21 8.37 -4.73 -21.14
CA ALA A 21 7.70 -4.10 -20.01
C ALA A 21 7.76 -2.56 -20.02
N SER A 22 8.66 -1.90 -20.77
CA SER A 22 8.54 -0.44 -20.96
C SER A 22 7.35 -0.13 -21.83
N SER A 23 7.27 -0.81 -22.98
CA SER A 23 6.30 -0.52 -24.04
C SER A 23 4.87 -0.64 -23.53
N GLU A 24 4.59 -1.63 -22.70
CA GLU A 24 3.28 -1.85 -22.08
C GLU A 24 2.86 -0.73 -21.13
N PHE A 25 3.81 -0.11 -20.42
CA PHE A 25 3.50 0.95 -19.46
C PHE A 25 3.60 2.37 -20.07
N GLU A 26 4.03 2.51 -21.32
CA GLU A 26 4.11 3.82 -22.00
C GLU A 26 2.73 4.47 -22.15
N GLN A 27 1.68 3.65 -22.34
CA GLN A 27 0.29 4.11 -22.41
C GLN A 27 -0.17 4.88 -21.15
N TYR A 28 0.43 4.62 -19.99
CA TYR A 28 0.05 5.22 -18.71
C TYR A 28 0.79 6.52 -18.38
N GLN A 29 1.70 6.99 -19.25
CA GLN A 29 2.49 8.22 -19.09
C GLN A 29 3.10 8.38 -17.68
N LEU A 30 3.66 7.29 -17.14
CA LEU A 30 4.19 7.25 -15.77
C LEU A 30 5.55 7.96 -15.68
N SER A 31 5.81 8.58 -14.53
CA SER A 31 7.17 9.08 -14.24
C SER A 31 8.16 7.92 -14.14
N LYS A 32 9.46 8.17 -14.43
CA LYS A 32 10.53 7.16 -14.38
C LYS A 32 10.54 6.36 -13.06
N LYS A 33 10.22 7.02 -11.94
CA LYS A 33 10.13 6.39 -10.61
C LYS A 33 8.96 5.40 -10.51
N TRP A 34 7.79 5.78 -11.02
CA TRP A 34 6.62 4.89 -11.05
C TRP A 34 6.80 3.75 -12.04
N LEU A 35 7.40 4.01 -13.20
CA LEU A 35 7.73 2.98 -14.18
C LEU A 35 8.64 1.90 -13.55
N LYS A 36 9.69 2.29 -12.83
CA LYS A 36 10.57 1.33 -12.13
C LYS A 36 9.80 0.46 -11.12
N ARG A 37 8.87 1.06 -10.36
CA ARG A 37 8.04 0.33 -9.40
C ARG A 37 7.09 -0.64 -10.08
N PHE A 38 6.46 -0.23 -11.18
CA PHE A 38 5.52 -1.05 -11.94
C PHE A 38 6.21 -2.25 -12.57
N LYS A 39 7.37 -2.05 -13.20
CA LYS A 39 8.21 -3.14 -13.72
C LYS A 39 8.57 -4.14 -12.63
N LEU A 40 8.93 -3.65 -11.44
CA LEU A 40 9.31 -4.51 -10.33
C LEU A 40 8.10 -5.29 -9.78
N LEU A 41 6.94 -4.64 -9.63
CA LEU A 41 5.69 -5.30 -9.22
C LEU A 41 5.24 -6.35 -10.24
N LYS A 42 5.32 -6.05 -11.54
CA LYS A 42 5.02 -7.00 -12.61
C LYS A 42 5.94 -8.22 -12.55
N LYS A 43 7.25 -8.02 -12.38
CA LYS A 43 8.23 -9.10 -12.20
C LYS A 43 7.90 -10.01 -11.00
N LEU A 44 7.32 -9.44 -9.94
CA LEU A 44 6.89 -10.18 -8.76
C LEU A 44 5.51 -10.86 -8.90
N GLY A 45 4.86 -10.77 -10.06
CA GLY A 45 3.56 -11.40 -10.29
C GLY A 45 2.39 -10.62 -9.70
N ALA A 46 2.50 -9.29 -9.58
CA ALA A 46 1.42 -8.43 -9.08
C ALA A 46 0.13 -8.49 -9.92
N ASP A 47 0.14 -9.11 -11.10
CA ASP A 47 -1.06 -9.31 -11.92
C ASP A 47 -1.97 -10.42 -11.38
N SER A 48 -1.40 -11.50 -10.86
CA SER A 48 -2.16 -12.69 -10.41
C SER A 48 -2.19 -12.85 -8.89
N GLN A 49 -1.27 -12.22 -8.16
CA GLN A 49 -1.12 -12.42 -6.71
C GLN A 49 -1.42 -11.17 -5.90
N SER A 50 -1.93 -11.37 -4.67
CA SER A 50 -2.08 -10.29 -3.71
C SER A 50 -0.75 -9.86 -3.10
N MET A 51 -0.68 -8.61 -2.63
CA MET A 51 0.51 -8.04 -1.98
C MET A 51 1.03 -8.97 -0.86
N PHE A 52 0.15 -9.50 -0.02
CA PHE A 52 0.52 -10.42 1.05
C PHE A 52 1.17 -11.72 0.55
N SER A 53 0.73 -12.21 -0.61
CA SER A 53 1.31 -13.40 -1.24
C SER A 53 2.69 -13.06 -1.81
N ILE A 54 2.82 -11.93 -2.52
CA ILE A 54 4.08 -11.42 -3.07
C ILE A 54 5.14 -11.25 -1.98
N MET A 55 4.80 -10.68 -0.82
CA MET A 55 5.76 -10.50 0.28
C MET A 55 6.33 -11.80 0.84
N LYS A 56 5.62 -12.92 0.65
CA LYS A 56 6.04 -14.24 1.13
C LYS A 56 6.91 -14.98 0.12
N THR A 57 6.97 -14.54 -1.14
CA THR A 57 7.70 -15.26 -2.17
C THR A 57 9.22 -15.08 -2.01
N PRO A 58 10.03 -16.07 -2.41
CA PRO A 58 11.48 -15.97 -2.35
C PRO A 58 12.02 -14.86 -3.25
N GLU A 59 11.33 -14.52 -4.34
CA GLU A 59 11.71 -13.43 -5.26
C GLU A 59 11.66 -12.08 -4.55
N TYR A 60 10.61 -11.81 -3.77
CA TYR A 60 10.54 -10.60 -2.94
C TYR A 60 11.63 -10.58 -1.87
N ARG A 61 11.94 -11.73 -1.26
CA ARG A 61 13.04 -11.88 -0.29
C ARG A 61 14.44 -11.88 -0.95
N GLY A 62 14.53 -11.97 -2.26
CA GLY A 62 15.77 -11.83 -3.03
C GLY A 62 16.07 -10.39 -3.46
N LEU A 63 15.08 -9.49 -3.41
CA LEU A 63 15.25 -8.08 -3.77
C LEU A 63 16.25 -7.37 -2.86
N SER A 64 16.98 -6.40 -3.41
CA SER A 64 17.81 -5.50 -2.61
C SER A 64 16.95 -4.70 -1.62
N ALA A 65 17.53 -4.29 -0.49
CA ALA A 65 16.80 -3.49 0.51
C ALA A 65 16.23 -2.19 -0.08
N SER A 66 16.97 -1.57 -1.01
CA SER A 66 16.54 -0.36 -1.72
C SER A 66 15.31 -0.60 -2.61
N GLU A 67 15.28 -1.73 -3.32
CA GLU A 67 14.13 -2.10 -4.15
C GLU A 67 12.89 -2.39 -3.29
N ARG A 68 13.05 -3.12 -2.19
CA ARG A 68 11.96 -3.38 -1.23
C ARG A 68 11.40 -2.09 -0.67
N ILE A 69 12.25 -1.18 -0.20
CA ILE A 69 11.80 0.12 0.32
C ILE A 69 11.13 0.93 -0.79
N SER A 70 11.62 0.88 -2.03
CA SER A 70 11.03 1.62 -3.14
C SER A 70 9.60 1.19 -3.46
N ILE A 71 9.29 -0.12 -3.37
CA ILE A 71 7.94 -0.65 -3.60
C ILE A 71 7.07 -0.62 -2.34
N SER A 72 7.65 -0.80 -1.15
CA SER A 72 6.91 -0.93 0.11
C SER A 72 6.83 0.37 0.90
N LEU A 73 7.53 1.44 0.53
CA LEU A 73 7.41 2.73 1.21
C LEU A 73 7.28 3.85 0.20
N ASN A 74 6.06 4.36 0.08
CA ASN A 74 5.81 5.62 -0.58
C ASN A 74 5.80 6.75 0.47
N PHE A 75 6.89 7.52 0.52
CA PHE A 75 7.06 8.64 1.45
C PHE A 75 5.87 9.60 1.47
N PHE A 76 5.30 9.92 0.30
CA PHE A 76 4.13 10.81 0.24
C PHE A 76 2.91 10.17 0.91
N VAL A 77 2.68 8.88 0.72
CA VAL A 77 1.58 8.17 1.36
C VAL A 77 1.81 8.07 2.87
N PHE A 78 3.05 7.91 3.31
CA PHE A 78 3.34 7.86 4.74
C PHE A 78 2.95 9.18 5.44
N PHE A 79 3.19 10.33 4.83
CA PHE A 79 2.81 11.62 5.42
C PHE A 79 1.33 11.97 5.22
N PHE A 80 0.80 11.75 4.01
CA PHE A 80 -0.59 12.12 3.67
C PHE A 80 -1.61 11.02 4.01
N GLY A 81 -1.16 9.82 4.36
CA GLY A 81 -2.01 8.68 4.69
C GLY A 81 -3.01 8.34 3.57
N PRO A 82 -4.26 8.01 3.93
CA PRO A 82 -5.31 7.72 2.95
C PRO A 82 -5.70 8.92 2.06
N LEU A 83 -5.34 10.16 2.41
CA LEU A 83 -5.60 11.31 1.53
C LEU A 83 -4.86 11.17 0.19
N TYR A 84 -3.69 10.53 0.18
CA TYR A 84 -2.97 10.24 -1.06
C TYR A 84 -3.80 9.40 -2.04
N TYR A 85 -4.57 8.45 -1.51
CA TYR A 85 -5.43 7.60 -2.33
C TYR A 85 -6.58 8.40 -2.97
N LEU A 86 -7.12 9.40 -2.27
CA LEU A 86 -8.12 10.32 -2.83
C LEU A 86 -7.53 11.12 -4.00
N PHE A 87 -6.31 11.66 -3.86
CA PHE A 87 -5.62 12.36 -4.96
C PHE A 87 -5.40 11.47 -6.19
N LYS A 88 -5.16 10.17 -5.98
CA LYS A 88 -5.04 9.18 -7.06
C LYS A 88 -6.38 8.62 -7.56
N LYS A 89 -7.52 9.22 -7.17
CA LYS A 89 -8.89 8.79 -7.52
C LYS A 89 -9.29 7.40 -7.01
N MET A 90 -8.53 6.83 -6.09
CA MET A 90 -8.79 5.53 -5.44
C MET A 90 -9.69 5.70 -4.19
N TRP A 91 -10.85 6.34 -4.36
CA TRP A 91 -11.64 6.80 -3.22
C TRP A 91 -12.24 5.68 -2.36
N MET A 92 -12.58 4.53 -2.95
CA MET A 92 -13.09 3.38 -2.18
C MET A 92 -12.01 2.77 -1.28
N LYS A 93 -10.79 2.58 -1.80
CA LYS A 93 -9.63 2.17 -0.98
C LYS A 93 -9.31 3.21 0.10
N ALA A 94 -9.39 4.50 -0.23
CA ALA A 94 -9.18 5.58 0.76
C ALA A 94 -10.21 5.52 1.89
N GLY A 95 -11.50 5.40 1.56
CA GLY A 95 -12.59 5.29 2.54
C GLY A 95 -12.46 4.06 3.43
N PHE A 96 -12.11 2.91 2.85
CA PHE A 96 -11.83 1.69 3.61
C PHE A 96 -10.66 1.88 4.59
N MET A 97 -9.56 2.50 4.13
CA MET A 97 -8.40 2.79 4.96
C MET A 97 -8.76 3.74 6.11
N PHE A 98 -9.45 4.85 5.83
CA PHE A 98 -9.92 5.78 6.88
C PHE A 98 -10.76 5.08 7.96
N ALA A 99 -11.76 4.30 7.55
CA ALA A 99 -12.60 3.56 8.48
C ALA A 99 -11.78 2.56 9.31
N SER A 100 -10.78 1.91 8.71
CA SER A 100 -9.89 0.97 9.41
C SER A 100 -8.95 1.66 10.39
N ILE A 101 -8.46 2.87 10.07
CA ILE A 101 -7.66 3.69 11.00
C ILE A 101 -8.50 4.06 12.22
N TRP A 102 -9.75 4.47 12.02
CA TRP A 102 -10.65 4.78 13.14
C TRP A 102 -10.93 3.57 14.01
N VAL A 103 -11.20 2.40 13.43
CA VAL A 103 -11.37 1.15 14.19
C VAL A 103 -10.10 0.79 14.97
N PHE A 104 -8.94 0.89 14.33
CA PHE A 104 -7.65 0.62 14.98
C PHE A 104 -7.43 1.55 16.18
N ASN A 105 -7.64 2.85 16.01
CA ASN A 105 -7.48 3.82 17.10
C ASN A 105 -8.50 3.60 18.22
N SER A 106 -9.75 3.29 17.88
CA SER A 106 -10.81 2.97 18.86
C SER A 106 -10.41 1.77 19.71
N LEU A 107 -9.87 0.72 19.08
CA LEU A 107 -9.43 -0.49 19.77
C LEU A 107 -8.24 -0.18 20.70
N LEU A 108 -7.26 0.59 20.24
CA LEU A 108 -6.14 1.01 21.09
C LEU A 108 -6.62 1.81 22.31
N THR A 109 -7.51 2.78 22.11
CA THR A 109 -8.08 3.59 23.21
C THR A 109 -8.82 2.72 24.24
N VAL A 110 -9.64 1.77 23.78
CA VAL A 110 -10.32 0.82 24.69
C VAL A 110 -9.32 -0.05 25.45
N LEU A 111 -8.25 -0.52 24.79
CA LEU A 111 -7.21 -1.32 25.42
C LEU A 111 -6.44 -0.54 26.48
N GLU A 112 -6.11 0.73 26.23
CA GLU A 112 -5.51 1.62 27.24
C GLU A 112 -6.41 1.77 28.46
N GLY A 113 -7.72 1.97 28.24
CA GLY A 113 -8.71 2.09 29.32
C GLY A 113 -8.84 0.82 30.16
N ILE A 114 -8.81 -0.37 29.54
CA ILE A 114 -8.94 -1.66 30.24
C ILE A 114 -7.64 -2.03 30.97
N LEU A 115 -6.48 -1.80 30.35
CA LEU A 115 -5.19 -2.29 30.85
C LEU A 115 -4.45 -1.24 31.70
N GLY A 116 -4.94 0.00 31.74
CA GLY A 116 -4.40 1.07 32.58
C GLY A 116 -3.01 1.55 32.16
N PHE A 117 -2.58 1.29 30.92
CA PHE A 117 -1.35 1.85 30.35
C PHE A 117 -1.67 2.91 29.31
N THR A 118 -0.68 3.77 29.03
CA THR A 118 -0.75 4.77 27.96
C THR A 118 0.21 4.40 26.84
N LEU A 119 -0.30 4.32 25.62
CA LEU A 119 0.50 4.18 24.43
C LEU A 119 1.04 5.54 24.03
N PRO A 120 2.26 5.59 23.48
CA PRO A 120 2.76 6.79 22.85
C PRO A 120 1.81 7.26 21.74
N ALA A 121 1.45 8.55 21.74
CA ALA A 121 0.58 9.15 20.71
C ALA A 121 1.07 8.88 19.28
N ILE A 122 2.38 8.65 19.11
CA ILE A 122 2.99 8.31 17.82
C ILE A 122 2.48 6.98 17.23
N ALA A 123 2.11 6.01 18.07
CA ALA A 123 1.63 4.71 17.63
C ALA A 123 0.29 4.81 16.86
N PHE A 124 -0.57 5.74 17.26
CA PHE A 124 -1.90 5.95 16.68
C PHE A 124 -1.89 6.49 15.25
N TRP A 125 -0.79 7.11 14.80
CA TRP A 125 -0.68 7.63 13.44
C TRP A 125 0.40 6.95 12.62
N VAL A 126 1.57 6.63 13.19
CA VAL A 126 2.69 6.03 12.44
C VAL A 126 2.35 4.64 11.94
N VAL A 127 1.77 3.78 12.79
CA VAL A 127 1.43 2.40 12.41
C VAL A 127 0.44 2.38 11.24
N PRO A 128 -0.73 3.03 11.31
CA PRO A 128 -1.68 3.03 10.20
C PRO A 128 -1.12 3.69 8.92
N HIS A 129 -0.35 4.77 9.05
CA HIS A 129 0.26 5.43 7.89
C HIS A 129 1.36 4.59 7.24
N ALA A 130 2.16 3.87 8.03
CA ALA A 130 3.15 2.92 7.52
C ALA A 130 2.48 1.79 6.75
N VAL A 131 1.37 1.25 7.27
CA VAL A 131 0.56 0.25 6.58
C VAL A 131 0.04 0.81 5.25
N CYS A 132 -0.57 2.00 5.25
CA CYS A 132 -1.03 2.65 4.01
C CYS A 132 0.12 2.81 2.98
N ALA A 133 1.31 3.22 3.44
CA ALA A 133 2.47 3.41 2.58
C ALA A 133 2.98 2.10 1.95
N GLN A 134 2.80 0.96 2.63
CA GLN A 134 3.15 -0.37 2.13
C GLN A 134 2.25 -0.85 1.01
N PHE A 135 0.95 -0.59 1.10
CA PHE A 135 0.01 -1.02 0.07
C PHE A 135 -0.05 -0.08 -1.13
N ALA A 136 0.28 1.21 -0.97
CA ALA A 136 0.00 2.22 -1.98
C ALA A 136 0.66 2.02 -3.35
N CYS A 137 1.87 1.47 -3.41
CA CYS A 137 2.49 1.20 -4.71
C CYS A 137 1.77 0.06 -5.44
N TYR A 138 1.41 -1.01 -4.73
CA TYR A 138 0.66 -2.15 -5.26
C TYR A 138 -0.76 -1.73 -5.65
N ASP A 139 -1.43 -0.95 -4.80
CA ASP A 139 -2.79 -0.47 -5.06
C ASP A 139 -2.85 0.44 -6.28
N TYR A 140 -1.87 1.35 -6.40
CA TYR A 140 -1.81 2.22 -7.57
C TYR A 140 -1.47 1.43 -8.83
N TYR A 141 -0.65 0.39 -8.75
CA TYR A 141 -0.42 -0.54 -9.87
C TYR A 141 -1.73 -1.17 -10.33
N LYS A 142 -2.45 -1.84 -9.42
CA LYS A 142 -3.73 -2.49 -9.74
C LYS A 142 -4.82 -1.52 -10.20
N HIS A 143 -4.84 -0.32 -9.65
CA HIS A 143 -5.77 0.72 -10.08
C HIS A 143 -5.51 1.17 -11.51
N VAL A 144 -4.25 1.27 -11.93
CA VAL A 144 -3.88 1.72 -13.27
C VAL A 144 -3.97 0.59 -14.30
N THR A 145 -3.57 -0.64 -13.95
CA THR A 145 -3.50 -1.75 -14.91
C THR A 145 -4.79 -2.56 -15.02
N ALA A 146 -5.58 -2.64 -13.94
CA ALA A 146 -6.77 -3.49 -13.87
C ALA A 146 -8.04 -2.71 -13.49
N GLU A 147 -7.97 -1.37 -13.43
CA GLU A 147 -9.04 -0.48 -12.96
C GLU A 147 -9.64 -0.93 -11.61
N GLU A 148 -8.80 -1.54 -10.76
CA GLU A 148 -9.27 -2.12 -9.51
C GLU A 148 -9.76 -1.01 -8.57
N LYS A 149 -11.03 -1.13 -8.19
CA LYS A 149 -11.73 -0.18 -7.31
C LYS A 149 -11.51 -0.49 -5.83
N ILE A 150 -11.48 -1.78 -5.47
CA ILE A 150 -11.18 -2.29 -4.13
C ILE A 150 -10.58 -3.69 -4.22
N TRP A 151 -9.91 -4.17 -3.17
CA TRP A 151 -9.28 -5.49 -3.16
C TRP A 151 -10.30 -6.62 -3.34
N PRO A 152 -9.99 -7.68 -4.11
CA PRO A 152 -10.90 -8.80 -4.30
C PRO A 152 -11.16 -9.61 -3.03
N GLU A 153 -10.21 -9.57 -2.09
CA GLU A 153 -10.24 -10.27 -0.80
C GLU A 153 -11.24 -9.66 0.20
N VAL A 154 -11.72 -8.42 -0.03
CA VAL A 154 -12.71 -7.83 0.87
C VAL A 154 -14.11 -8.42 0.63
N PRO A 155 -14.92 -8.57 1.69
CA PRO A 155 -16.31 -9.00 1.58
C PRO A 155 -17.11 -8.21 0.52
N GLU A 156 -18.06 -8.86 -0.14
CA GLU A 156 -18.93 -8.29 -1.18
C GLU A 156 -19.60 -6.98 -0.76
N PHE A 157 -19.87 -6.81 0.54
CA PHE A 157 -20.41 -5.60 1.10
C PHE A 157 -19.55 -4.36 0.80
N PHE A 158 -18.23 -4.46 0.95
CA PHE A 158 -17.29 -3.36 0.74
C PHE A 158 -16.99 -3.09 -0.73
N LYS A 159 -17.36 -3.99 -1.65
CA LYS A 159 -17.25 -3.77 -3.10
C LYS A 159 -18.23 -2.72 -3.62
N LYS A 160 -19.24 -2.37 -2.81
CA LYS A 160 -20.23 -1.34 -3.14
C LYS A 160 -19.90 -0.02 -2.43
N PRO A 161 -20.10 1.14 -3.09
CA PRO A 161 -20.01 2.47 -2.48
C PRO A 161 -20.72 2.60 -1.13
N VAL A 162 -21.94 2.05 -1.03
CA VAL A 162 -22.76 2.09 0.18
C VAL A 162 -22.09 1.37 1.34
N GLY A 163 -21.43 0.24 1.07
CA GLY A 163 -20.70 -0.50 2.10
C GLY A 163 -19.55 0.32 2.68
N ILE A 164 -18.78 1.00 1.84
CA ILE A 164 -17.68 1.88 2.29
C ILE A 164 -18.21 3.06 3.11
N ILE A 165 -19.28 3.71 2.67
CA ILE A 165 -19.87 4.84 3.39
C ILE A 165 -20.42 4.37 4.75
N SER A 166 -21.13 3.24 4.77
CA SER A 166 -21.66 2.69 6.03
C SER A 166 -20.55 2.32 7.01
N TYR A 167 -19.42 1.79 6.49
CA TYR A 167 -18.26 1.47 7.31
C TYR A 167 -17.61 2.71 7.91
N LEU A 168 -17.44 3.77 7.11
CA LEU A 168 -16.95 5.05 7.61
C LEU A 168 -17.81 5.59 8.75
N VAL A 169 -19.13 5.62 8.56
CA VAL A 169 -20.06 6.12 9.59
C VAL A 169 -20.00 5.25 10.85
N ALA A 170 -20.06 3.92 10.70
CA ALA A 170 -20.00 3.00 11.83
C ALA A 170 -18.68 3.10 12.60
N SER A 171 -17.54 3.15 11.90
CA SER A 171 -16.22 3.30 12.51
C SER A 171 -16.05 4.65 13.22
N PHE A 172 -16.63 5.72 12.67
CA PHE A 172 -16.62 7.03 13.32
C PHE A 172 -17.43 7.02 14.62
N VAL A 173 -18.65 6.46 14.58
CA VAL A 173 -19.49 6.32 15.78
C VAL A 173 -18.78 5.47 16.83
N PHE A 174 -18.15 4.36 16.42
CA PHE A 174 -17.38 3.50 17.32
C PHE A 174 -16.24 4.26 18.01
N LEU A 175 -15.47 5.06 17.24
CA LEU A 175 -14.42 5.90 17.79
C LEU A 175 -14.94 6.90 18.82
N MET A 176 -16.04 7.59 18.51
CA MET A 176 -16.64 8.55 19.44
C MET A 176 -17.08 7.87 20.74
N VAL A 177 -17.71 6.69 20.64
CA VAL A 177 -18.12 5.90 21.82
C VAL A 177 -16.91 5.44 22.63
N SER A 178 -15.86 4.93 21.98
CA SER A 178 -14.63 4.50 22.66
C SER A 178 -13.96 5.63 23.43
N VAL A 179 -13.90 6.83 22.85
CA VAL A 179 -13.34 8.01 23.53
C VAL A 179 -14.21 8.41 24.72
N VAL A 180 -15.53 8.46 24.57
CA VAL A 180 -16.45 8.80 25.68
C VAL A 180 -16.34 7.79 26.82
N LEU A 181 -16.31 6.49 26.54
CA LEU A 181 -16.22 5.45 27.57
C LEU A 181 -14.91 5.45 28.35
N THR A 182 -13.83 5.96 27.78
CA THR A 182 -12.50 5.96 28.40
C THR A 182 -12.14 7.29 29.07
N THR A 183 -12.95 8.32 28.84
CA THR A 183 -12.76 9.68 29.43
C THR A 183 -13.84 10.07 30.44
N ALA A 184 -14.92 9.29 30.55
CA ALA A 184 -15.98 9.46 31.56
C ALA A 184 -15.67 8.70 32.85
#